data_AF-A0A932IID1-F1
#
_entry.id   AF-A0A932IID1-F1
#
_cell.length_a   1.000
_cell.length_b   1.000
_cell.length_c   1.000
_cell.angle_alpha   90.00
_cell.angle_beta   90.00
_cell.angle_gamma   90.00
#
_symmetry.space_group_name_H-M   'P 1'
#
loop_
_entity.id
_entity.type
_entity.pdbx_description
1 polymer ?
#
loop_
_entity_poly.entity_id
_entity_poly.type
_entity_poly.pdbx_seq_one_letter_code
_entity_poly.pdbx_strand_id
1 'polypeptide(L)'
;MARLLARTAAVVVPLGGDPERRLVRAQAFLSPLPWWLRGLFGVTLLAVWALATLARRGQPSRDAAVARWVETFMASRVHAAHLLGQLVKFASCLVVLGDPQVRRSLYAARRLTLPSQVESVRAPLLAGRPLNGSRVTDSADFIVVGSGPAGATVARTLAKAGRDVVLLEEGPAAPAAWAAQDTIENLHARFRGMGTVTSTGPERIPVLQGCCVGGSSVVNSAIAWRAPEGVFGAWHADPGIAEHLPLARLDRAYTEVEAGIGIETTREAVFGATNERMAAGARAKGTPGQPTDRYTRDCEGLGRCMEGCPLGRKLSMNATFVPEAVAAGARLYSDCKVEQIEFEGTRVVGVRARTSRGVTRFAARRAVVVAASAVQTPILLRASGIDHAQLGRRFQAHPGGSMAALFAEPVRKVLGATQGYEV
;
A
#
# COMPACT_ATOMS: atom_id res chain seq x y z
N MET A 1 6.39 5.00 30.82
CA MET A 1 5.70 4.80 29.53
C MET A 1 6.15 3.53 28.81
N ALA A 2 7.45 3.35 28.49
CA ALA A 2 7.95 2.16 27.79
C ALA A 2 7.66 0.84 28.56
N ARG A 3 8.06 0.73 29.83
CA ARG A 3 7.77 -0.45 30.68
C ARG A 3 6.28 -0.78 30.83
N LEU A 4 5.42 0.23 30.69
CA LEU A 4 3.97 0.12 30.78
C LEU A 4 3.40 -0.44 29.48
N LEU A 5 3.84 0.08 28.33
CA LEU A 5 3.54 -0.45 26.99
C LEU A 5 3.96 -1.92 26.83
N ALA A 6 5.12 -2.30 27.37
CA ALA A 6 5.60 -3.68 27.38
C ALA A 6 4.66 -4.63 28.14
N ARG A 7 4.18 -4.19 29.31
CA ARG A 7 3.27 -4.97 30.15
C ARG A 7 1.86 -5.05 29.59
N THR A 8 1.40 -4.02 28.89
CA THR A 8 0.07 -4.01 28.25
C THR A 8 0.05 -4.81 26.94
N ALA A 9 1.13 -4.80 26.17
CA ALA A 9 1.27 -5.64 24.98
C ALA A 9 1.21 -7.15 25.30
N ALA A 10 1.67 -7.55 26.49
CA ALA A 10 1.59 -8.94 26.97
C ALA A 10 0.17 -9.41 27.35
N VAL A 11 -0.81 -8.51 27.42
CA VAL A 11 -2.20 -8.80 27.81
C VAL A 11 -3.14 -8.92 26.59
N VAL A 12 -2.78 -8.32 25.46
CA VAL A 12 -3.66 -8.20 24.27
C VAL A 12 -3.33 -9.24 23.17
N VAL A 13 -2.18 -9.94 23.26
CA VAL A 13 -1.69 -10.90 22.25
C VAL A 13 -1.07 -12.12 22.95
N PRO A 14 -1.27 -13.37 22.44
CA PRO A 14 -0.89 -14.58 23.17
C PRO A 14 0.61 -14.68 23.49
N LEU A 15 0.86 -15.45 24.54
CA LEU A 15 2.16 -15.70 25.16
C LEU A 15 3.08 -16.49 24.21
N GLY A 16 4.11 -15.85 23.65
CA GLY A 16 5.13 -16.59 22.88
C GLY A 16 6.30 -15.83 22.22
N GLY A 17 6.48 -14.51 22.41
CA GLY A 17 7.53 -13.73 21.72
C GLY A 17 8.44 -12.88 22.63
N ASP A 18 9.59 -12.47 22.09
CA ASP A 18 10.65 -11.70 22.76
C ASP A 18 10.15 -10.33 23.29
N PRO A 19 10.19 -10.09 24.62
CA PRO A 19 9.75 -8.86 25.29
C PRO A 19 10.44 -7.57 24.81
N GLU A 20 11.72 -7.62 24.44
CA GLU A 20 12.47 -6.42 24.03
C GLU A 20 12.05 -5.96 22.63
N ARG A 21 11.92 -6.90 21.69
CA ARG A 21 11.39 -6.61 20.34
C ARG A 21 9.98 -6.03 20.38
N ARG A 22 9.14 -6.46 21.33
CA ARG A 22 7.78 -5.93 21.53
C ARG A 22 7.79 -4.47 21.98
N LEU A 23 8.73 -4.10 22.86
CA LEU A 23 8.90 -2.73 23.34
C LEU A 23 9.32 -1.78 22.21
N VAL A 24 10.30 -2.22 21.41
CA VAL A 24 10.81 -1.47 20.25
C VAL A 24 9.70 -1.21 19.23
N ARG A 25 8.83 -2.19 18.95
CA ARG A 25 7.68 -2.04 18.04
C ARG A 25 6.63 -1.07 18.57
N ALA A 26 6.26 -1.15 19.84
CA ALA A 26 5.32 -0.22 20.44
C ALA A 26 5.86 1.22 20.43
N GLN A 27 7.16 1.40 20.66
CA GLN A 27 7.82 2.72 20.53
C GLN A 27 7.86 3.20 19.08
N ALA A 28 8.16 2.33 18.11
CA ALA A 28 8.16 2.68 16.69
C ALA A 28 6.77 3.09 16.18
N PHE A 29 5.69 2.51 16.73
CA PHE A 29 4.31 2.90 16.40
C PHE A 29 3.91 4.24 17.04
N LEU A 30 4.32 4.48 18.29
CA LEU A 30 3.87 5.66 19.03
C LEU A 30 4.71 6.91 18.75
N SER A 31 6.00 6.75 18.43
CA SER A 31 6.92 7.88 18.20
C SER A 31 6.51 8.85 17.08
N PRO A 32 5.87 8.42 15.96
CA PRO A 32 5.46 9.32 14.88
C PRO A 32 4.12 10.02 15.17
N LEU A 33 3.36 9.56 16.17
CA LEU A 33 2.02 10.10 16.44
C LEU A 33 2.12 11.47 17.15
N PRO A 34 1.18 12.39 16.88
CA PRO A 34 0.97 13.60 17.68
C PRO A 34 0.92 13.30 19.18
N TRP A 35 1.41 14.22 20.01
CA TRP A 35 1.53 14.01 21.46
C TRP A 35 0.18 13.68 22.14
N TRP A 36 -0.93 14.23 21.64
CA TRP A 36 -2.27 13.96 22.14
C TRP A 36 -2.77 12.55 21.79
N LEU A 37 -2.42 12.03 20.59
CA LEU A 37 -2.70 10.64 20.21
C LEU A 37 -1.86 9.66 21.03
N ARG A 38 -0.60 9.99 21.32
CA ARG A 38 0.24 9.21 22.26
C ARG A 38 -0.36 9.16 23.66
N GLY A 39 -0.85 10.30 24.16
CA GLY A 39 -1.54 10.40 25.44
C GLY A 39 -2.82 9.57 25.48
N LEU A 40 -3.66 9.67 24.44
CA LEU A 40 -4.90 8.91 24.32
C LEU A 40 -4.62 7.39 24.26
N PHE A 41 -3.66 6.95 23.47
CA PHE A 41 -3.22 5.55 23.43
C PHE A 41 -2.68 5.08 24.78
N GLY A 42 -1.88 5.91 25.45
CA GLY A 42 -1.34 5.62 26.79
C GLY A 42 -2.42 5.43 27.85
N VAL A 43 -3.42 6.33 27.88
CA VAL A 43 -4.58 6.25 28.78
C VAL A 43 -5.44 5.02 28.48
N THR A 44 -5.65 4.74 27.20
CA THR A 44 -6.44 3.59 26.74
C THR A 44 -5.78 2.26 27.14
N LEU A 45 -4.46 2.16 26.95
CA LEU A 45 -3.67 0.99 27.35
C LEU A 45 -3.55 0.87 28.88
N LEU A 46 -3.50 1.99 29.60
CA LEU A 46 -3.60 2.02 31.07
C LEU A 46 -4.95 1.50 31.57
N ALA A 47 -6.05 1.90 30.93
CA ALA A 47 -7.38 1.42 31.27
C ALA A 47 -7.50 -0.09 31.03
N VAL A 48 -7.03 -0.59 29.88
CA VAL A 48 -6.97 -2.04 29.59
C VAL A 48 -6.12 -2.80 30.62
N TRP A 49 -4.96 -2.25 30.99
CA TRP A 49 -4.08 -2.86 32.00
C TRP A 49 -4.69 -2.85 33.42
N ALA A 50 -5.26 -1.71 33.84
CA ALA A 50 -5.92 -1.53 35.13
C ALA A 50 -7.14 -2.46 35.29
N LEU A 51 -7.89 -2.68 34.22
CA LEU A 51 -9.02 -3.61 34.19
C LEU A 51 -8.55 -5.08 34.17
N ALA A 52 -7.45 -5.40 33.48
CA ALA A 52 -6.83 -6.73 33.53
C ALA A 52 -6.26 -7.07 34.93
N THR A 53 -5.90 -6.06 35.73
CA THR A 53 -5.61 -6.22 37.16
C THR A 53 -6.85 -6.45 38.03
N LEU A 54 -7.96 -5.78 37.74
CA LEU A 54 -9.24 -5.98 38.45
C LEU A 54 -9.84 -7.38 38.19
N ALA A 55 -9.62 -7.92 36.99
CA ALA A 55 -9.97 -9.29 36.60
C ALA A 55 -9.20 -10.39 37.37
N ARG A 56 -8.18 -10.05 38.18
CA ARG A 56 -7.54 -11.01 39.11
C ARG A 56 -8.47 -11.49 40.22
N ARG A 57 -9.64 -10.86 40.41
CA ARG A 57 -10.67 -11.27 41.38
C ARG A 57 -11.71 -12.24 40.78
N GLY A 58 -11.26 -13.26 40.06
CA GLY A 58 -11.87 -14.58 40.14
C GLY A 58 -13.01 -14.98 39.20
N GLN A 59 -13.18 -14.46 37.97
CA GLN A 59 -14.04 -15.07 36.92
C GLN A 59 -13.62 -14.63 35.49
N PRO A 60 -14.20 -15.24 34.41
CA PRO A 60 -13.69 -16.28 33.51
C PRO A 60 -12.43 -15.88 32.70
N SER A 61 -11.88 -16.81 31.89
CA SER A 61 -10.63 -16.64 31.12
C SER A 61 -10.46 -15.23 30.53
N ARG A 62 -9.27 -14.65 30.73
CA ARG A 62 -8.90 -13.26 30.40
C ARG A 62 -9.46 -12.77 29.06
N ASP A 63 -9.48 -13.64 28.05
CA ASP A 63 -9.88 -13.32 26.68
C ASP A 63 -11.40 -13.10 26.55
N ALA A 64 -12.22 -13.86 27.28
CA ALA A 64 -13.68 -13.75 27.22
C ALA A 64 -14.19 -12.48 27.94
N ALA A 65 -13.51 -12.04 28.99
CA ALA A 65 -13.85 -10.80 29.69
C ALA A 65 -13.47 -9.55 28.88
N VAL A 66 -12.30 -9.56 28.24
CA VAL A 66 -11.86 -8.48 27.34
C VAL A 66 -12.76 -8.41 26.10
N ALA A 67 -13.11 -9.55 25.50
CA ALA A 67 -14.02 -9.61 24.35
C ALA A 67 -15.40 -9.03 24.67
N ARG A 68 -16.05 -9.49 25.76
CA ARG A 68 -17.35 -8.95 26.20
C ARG A 68 -17.31 -7.45 26.49
N TRP A 69 -16.21 -6.95 27.04
CA TRP A 69 -16.07 -5.52 27.34
C TRP A 69 -15.91 -4.66 26.07
N VAL A 70 -15.10 -5.11 25.11
CA VAL A 70 -15.00 -4.48 23.78
C VAL A 70 -16.38 -4.51 23.10
N GLU A 71 -17.11 -5.62 23.19
CA GLU A 71 -18.48 -5.72 22.68
C GLU A 71 -19.42 -4.70 23.32
N THR A 72 -19.39 -4.51 24.64
CA THR A 72 -20.20 -3.51 25.36
C THR A 72 -19.89 -2.08 24.91
N PHE A 73 -18.61 -1.73 24.73
CA PHE A 73 -18.21 -0.41 24.23
C PHE A 73 -18.61 -0.20 22.76
N MET A 74 -18.45 -1.24 21.93
CA MET A 74 -18.89 -1.24 20.54
C MET A 74 -20.41 -1.12 20.41
N ALA A 75 -21.17 -1.67 21.36
CA ALA A 75 -22.63 -1.57 21.43
C ALA A 75 -23.12 -0.28 22.10
N SER A 76 -22.23 0.54 22.66
CA SER A 76 -22.60 1.76 23.37
C SER A 76 -23.20 2.80 22.41
N ARG A 77 -24.33 3.40 22.81
CA ARG A 77 -24.96 4.53 22.11
C ARG A 77 -24.32 5.88 22.44
N VAL A 78 -23.40 5.93 23.42
CA VAL A 78 -22.67 7.14 23.79
C VAL A 78 -21.49 7.32 22.84
N HIS A 79 -21.53 8.37 22.01
CA HIS A 79 -20.57 8.59 20.91
C HIS A 79 -19.10 8.52 21.33
N ALA A 80 -18.72 9.17 22.44
CA ALA A 80 -17.36 9.16 22.94
C ALA A 80 -16.89 7.76 23.41
N ALA A 81 -17.79 7.00 24.06
CA ALA A 81 -17.50 5.63 24.46
C ALA A 81 -17.39 4.72 23.22
N HIS A 82 -18.31 4.84 22.27
CA HIS A 82 -18.24 4.10 21.01
C HIS A 82 -16.93 4.35 20.26
N LEU A 83 -16.51 5.62 20.12
CA LEU A 83 -15.24 5.99 19.48
C LEU A 83 -14.02 5.39 20.22
N LEU A 84 -14.01 5.43 21.56
CA LEU A 84 -12.95 4.83 22.35
C LEU A 84 -12.90 3.30 22.16
N GLY A 85 -14.06 2.64 22.12
CA GLY A 85 -14.18 1.22 21.82
C GLY A 85 -13.63 0.85 20.43
N GLN A 86 -13.95 1.65 19.42
CA GLN A 86 -13.42 1.48 18.05
C GLN A 86 -11.90 1.67 18.00
N LEU A 87 -11.35 2.65 18.74
CA LEU A 87 -9.89 2.86 18.83
C LEU A 87 -9.18 1.69 19.53
N VAL A 88 -9.73 1.21 20.65
CA VAL A 88 -9.21 0.01 21.35
C VAL A 88 -9.24 -1.19 20.41
N LYS A 89 -10.37 -1.44 19.76
CA LYS A 89 -10.55 -2.54 18.81
C LYS A 89 -9.55 -2.44 17.65
N PHE A 90 -9.43 -1.26 17.05
CA PHE A 90 -8.48 -1.02 15.95
C PHE A 90 -7.03 -1.27 16.39
N ALA A 91 -6.62 -0.72 17.53
CA ALA A 91 -5.30 -0.94 18.10
C ALA A 91 -5.06 -2.43 18.41
N SER A 92 -6.04 -3.10 19.01
CA SER A 92 -5.93 -4.51 19.39
C SER A 92 -5.85 -5.41 18.15
N CYS A 93 -6.67 -5.15 17.12
CA CYS A 93 -6.58 -5.84 15.84
C CYS A 93 -5.22 -5.64 15.17
N LEU A 94 -4.66 -4.43 15.20
CA LEU A 94 -3.34 -4.16 14.62
C LEU A 94 -2.22 -4.91 15.36
N VAL A 95 -2.26 -4.97 16.69
CA VAL A 95 -1.24 -5.66 17.49
C VAL A 95 -1.40 -7.19 17.38
N VAL A 96 -2.62 -7.71 17.42
CA VAL A 96 -2.92 -9.16 17.29
C VAL A 96 -2.62 -9.66 15.87
N LEU A 97 -3.02 -8.93 14.83
CA LEU A 97 -2.72 -9.29 13.43
C LEU A 97 -1.28 -8.98 13.03
N GLY A 98 -0.57 -8.16 13.81
CA GLY A 98 0.87 -7.94 13.68
C GLY A 98 1.71 -9.14 14.17
N ASP A 99 1.19 -9.94 15.11
CA ASP A 99 1.97 -11.04 15.71
C ASP A 99 2.22 -12.21 14.72
N PRO A 100 3.49 -12.51 14.39
CA PRO A 100 3.85 -13.59 13.48
C PRO A 100 3.41 -14.99 13.96
N GLN A 101 3.35 -15.26 15.26
CA GLN A 101 2.93 -16.55 15.82
C GLN A 101 1.41 -16.73 15.73
N VAL A 102 0.63 -15.69 16.04
CA VAL A 102 -0.83 -15.71 15.85
C VAL A 102 -1.15 -15.98 14.38
N ARG A 103 -0.44 -15.32 13.47
CA ARG A 103 -0.59 -15.56 12.02
C ARG A 103 -0.14 -16.96 11.63
N ARG A 104 1.02 -17.46 12.07
CA ARG A 104 1.47 -18.83 11.77
C ARG A 104 0.46 -19.87 12.21
N SER A 105 -0.12 -19.73 13.40
CA SER A 105 -1.17 -20.63 13.90
C SER A 105 -2.43 -20.57 13.04
N LEU A 106 -2.83 -19.39 12.55
CA LEU A 106 -3.95 -19.25 11.62
C LEU A 106 -3.69 -19.92 10.25
N TYR A 107 -2.46 -19.85 9.73
CA TYR A 107 -2.06 -20.47 8.47
C TYR A 107 -1.93 -22.00 8.60
N ALA A 108 -1.25 -22.47 9.66
CA ALA A 108 -1.03 -23.88 9.95
C ALA A 108 -2.33 -24.65 10.21
N ALA A 109 -3.27 -24.06 10.96
CA ALA A 109 -4.60 -24.65 11.19
C ALA A 109 -5.43 -24.84 9.91
N ARG A 110 -4.99 -24.29 8.78
CA ARG A 110 -5.70 -24.29 7.50
C ARG A 110 -4.88 -24.83 6.33
N ARG A 111 -3.72 -25.46 6.61
CA ARG A 111 -2.81 -26.05 5.62
C ARG A 111 -2.37 -25.07 4.51
N LEU A 112 -2.30 -23.77 4.84
CA LEU A 112 -1.77 -22.76 3.91
C LEU A 112 -0.25 -22.71 4.02
N THR A 113 0.44 -22.71 2.87
CA THR A 113 1.89 -22.56 2.81
C THR A 113 2.28 -21.20 3.39
N LEU A 114 3.16 -21.19 4.40
CA LEU A 114 3.67 -19.94 4.93
C LEU A 114 4.54 -19.26 3.87
N PRO A 115 4.54 -17.92 3.77
CA PRO A 115 5.44 -17.21 2.86
C PRO A 115 6.93 -17.54 3.08
N SER A 116 7.30 -17.89 4.31
CA SER A 116 8.65 -18.34 4.67
C SER A 116 8.99 -19.77 4.21
N GLN A 117 8.02 -20.51 3.67
CA GLN A 117 8.16 -21.88 3.16
C GLN A 117 8.14 -21.92 1.62
N VAL A 118 8.00 -20.76 0.96
CA VAL A 118 8.05 -20.68 -0.51
C VAL A 118 9.50 -20.43 -0.93
N GLU A 119 10.14 -21.46 -1.49
CA GLU A 119 11.55 -21.46 -1.91
C GLU A 119 11.91 -20.40 -2.95
N SER A 120 10.92 -19.84 -3.68
CA SER A 120 11.18 -18.85 -4.73
C SER A 120 10.27 -17.63 -4.61
N VAL A 121 10.80 -16.56 -4.01
CA VAL A 121 10.32 -15.23 -4.34
C VAL A 121 10.79 -14.93 -5.76
N ARG A 122 9.88 -14.97 -6.74
CA ARG A 122 10.20 -14.70 -8.16
C ARG A 122 10.69 -13.27 -8.43
N ALA A 123 10.52 -12.34 -7.49
CA ALA A 123 10.91 -10.96 -7.69
C ALA A 123 12.44 -10.81 -7.57
N PRO A 124 13.12 -10.24 -8.57
CA PRO A 124 14.54 -10.00 -8.47
C PRO A 124 14.84 -9.06 -7.29
N LEU A 125 15.88 -9.40 -6.54
CA LEU A 125 16.43 -8.53 -5.50
C LEU A 125 17.00 -7.29 -6.19
N LEU A 126 16.22 -6.22 -6.21
CA LEU A 126 16.66 -4.93 -6.70
C LEU A 126 17.53 -4.28 -5.64
N ALA A 127 18.85 -4.50 -5.73
CA ALA A 127 19.81 -3.72 -4.98
C ALA A 127 19.92 -2.34 -5.64
N GLY A 128 19.30 -1.31 -5.04
CA GLY A 128 19.57 0.07 -5.44
C GLY A 128 21.06 0.35 -5.30
N ARG A 129 21.65 1.12 -6.23
CA ARG A 129 23.07 1.50 -6.13
C ARG A 129 23.25 2.43 -4.91
N PRO A 130 24.01 2.03 -3.87
CA PRO A 130 24.21 2.88 -2.70
C PRO A 130 25.02 4.12 -3.10
N LEU A 131 24.48 5.30 -2.81
CA LEU A 131 25.18 6.56 -3.11
C LEU A 131 26.23 6.86 -2.04
N ASN A 132 27.50 6.98 -2.44
CA ASN A 132 28.57 7.49 -1.58
C ASN A 132 28.81 8.97 -1.93
N GLY A 133 28.37 9.90 -1.08
CA GLY A 133 28.82 11.30 -1.10
C GLY A 133 27.93 12.33 -1.82
N SER A 134 28.27 13.61 -1.63
CA SER A 134 27.51 14.82 -1.98
C SER A 134 27.80 15.42 -3.37
N ARG A 135 28.49 14.68 -4.26
CA ARG A 135 28.76 15.11 -5.64
C ARG A 135 27.66 14.65 -6.60
N VAL A 136 27.64 15.23 -7.81
CA VAL A 136 26.71 14.88 -8.90
C VAL A 136 26.72 13.37 -9.08
N THR A 137 25.58 12.76 -8.82
CA THR A 137 25.38 11.33 -8.86
C THR A 137 24.63 11.01 -10.15
N ASP A 138 25.36 10.42 -11.09
CA ASP A 138 24.84 9.84 -12.33
C ASP A 138 24.15 10.85 -13.30
N SER A 139 24.08 10.44 -14.55
CA SER A 139 23.41 11.18 -15.62
C SER A 139 22.75 10.21 -16.59
N ALA A 140 21.63 10.61 -17.17
CA ALA A 140 20.89 9.80 -18.12
C ALA A 140 20.27 10.67 -19.21
N ASP A 141 19.83 10.05 -20.30
CA ASP A 141 19.01 10.76 -21.29
C ASP A 141 17.67 11.15 -20.66
N PHE A 142 17.07 10.20 -19.95
CA PHE A 142 15.80 10.38 -19.28
C PHE A 142 15.90 10.05 -17.79
N ILE A 143 15.41 10.95 -16.96
CA ILE A 143 15.19 10.69 -15.53
C ILE A 143 13.69 10.50 -15.32
N VAL A 144 13.29 9.38 -14.73
CA VAL A 144 11.90 9.10 -14.35
C VAL A 144 11.77 9.19 -12.84
N VAL A 145 10.89 10.07 -12.36
CA VAL A 145 10.68 10.33 -10.93
C VAL A 145 9.43 9.60 -10.45
N GLY A 146 9.61 8.54 -9.67
CA GLY A 146 8.56 7.67 -9.14
C GLY A 146 8.49 6.35 -9.89
N SER A 147 8.49 5.22 -9.17
CA SER A 147 8.47 3.86 -9.73
C SER A 147 7.10 3.18 -9.70
N GLY A 148 6.04 3.96 -9.50
CA GLY A 148 4.65 3.50 -9.61
C GLY A 148 4.25 3.10 -11.04
N PRO A 149 2.97 2.75 -11.28
CA PRO A 149 2.47 2.31 -12.60
C PRO A 149 2.94 3.15 -13.79
N ALA A 150 2.76 4.47 -13.71
CA ALA A 150 3.15 5.37 -14.79
C ALA A 150 4.67 5.37 -15.03
N GLY A 151 5.46 5.56 -13.97
CA GLY A 151 6.91 5.68 -14.08
C GLY A 151 7.60 4.37 -14.47
N ALA A 152 7.15 3.23 -13.93
CA ALA A 152 7.65 1.92 -14.32
C ALA A 152 7.37 1.62 -15.80
N THR A 153 6.17 1.98 -16.29
CA THR A 153 5.81 1.82 -17.71
C THR A 153 6.70 2.67 -18.61
N VAL A 154 6.92 3.95 -18.27
CA VAL A 154 7.80 4.86 -19.02
C VAL A 154 9.24 4.34 -19.01
N ALA A 155 9.77 3.99 -17.84
CA ALA A 155 11.14 3.51 -17.70
C ALA A 155 11.37 2.22 -18.50
N ARG A 156 10.45 1.26 -18.42
CA ARG A 156 10.48 0.02 -19.22
C ARG A 156 10.49 0.31 -20.72
N THR A 157 9.60 1.18 -21.17
CA THR A 157 9.45 1.51 -22.60
C THR A 157 10.72 2.17 -23.14
N LEU A 158 11.24 3.16 -22.42
CA LEU A 158 12.46 3.87 -22.83
C LEU A 158 13.69 2.96 -22.79
N ALA A 159 13.86 2.16 -21.74
CA ALA A 159 14.98 1.25 -21.61
C ALA A 159 14.97 0.17 -22.70
N LYS A 160 13.80 -0.45 -22.99
CA LYS A 160 13.66 -1.42 -24.10
C LYS A 160 13.93 -0.81 -25.48
N ALA A 161 13.75 0.50 -25.62
CA ALA A 161 14.13 1.25 -26.82
C ALA A 161 15.63 1.64 -26.85
N GLY A 162 16.46 1.09 -25.95
CA GLY A 162 17.89 1.35 -25.87
C GLY A 162 18.26 2.73 -25.34
N ARG A 163 17.34 3.42 -24.64
CA ARG A 163 17.62 4.73 -24.05
C ARG A 163 18.31 4.60 -22.70
N ASP A 164 19.17 5.57 -22.40
CA ASP A 164 19.80 5.69 -21.09
C ASP A 164 18.81 6.26 -20.07
N VAL A 165 18.39 5.45 -19.09
CA VAL A 165 17.31 5.77 -18.15
C VAL A 165 17.77 5.63 -16.71
N VAL A 166 17.50 6.65 -15.91
CA VAL A 166 17.55 6.62 -14.45
C VAL A 166 16.13 6.65 -13.90
N LEU A 167 15.78 5.68 -13.05
CA LEU A 167 14.50 5.59 -12.35
C LEU A 167 14.72 5.88 -10.86
N LEU A 168 14.07 6.90 -10.33
CA LEU A 168 14.20 7.35 -8.95
C LEU A 168 12.93 7.04 -8.15
N GLU A 169 13.09 6.53 -6.94
CA GLU A 169 11.99 6.21 -6.02
C GLU A 169 12.27 6.74 -4.61
N GLU A 170 11.29 7.42 -4.00
CA GLU A 170 11.38 7.93 -2.63
C GLU A 170 11.45 6.78 -1.61
N GLY A 171 10.62 5.75 -1.80
CA GLY A 171 10.53 4.63 -0.89
C GLY A 171 11.64 3.59 -1.05
N PRO A 172 11.69 2.59 -0.14
CA PRO A 172 12.70 1.56 -0.17
C PRO A 172 12.53 0.63 -1.38
N ALA A 173 13.64 0.03 -1.79
CA ALA A 173 13.62 -1.11 -2.70
C ALA A 173 12.80 -2.25 -2.12
N ALA A 174 12.39 -3.16 -3.00
CA ALA A 174 11.49 -4.24 -2.69
C ALA A 174 12.25 -5.56 -2.41
N PRO A 175 12.95 -5.81 -1.28
CA PRO A 175 13.70 -7.05 -1.15
C PRO A 175 12.76 -8.26 -1.06
N ALA A 176 13.22 -9.43 -1.49
CA ALA A 176 12.55 -10.72 -1.27
C ALA A 176 12.20 -10.98 0.22
N ALA A 177 12.80 -10.22 1.15
CA ALA A 177 12.39 -10.11 2.56
C ALA A 177 11.00 -9.51 2.79
N TRP A 178 10.22 -9.25 1.72
CA TRP A 178 8.80 -8.86 1.74
C TRP A 178 7.86 -9.88 2.39
N ALA A 179 8.39 -11.01 2.84
CA ALA A 179 7.78 -11.97 3.77
C ALA A 179 7.54 -11.41 5.21
N ALA A 180 7.64 -10.10 5.43
CA ALA A 180 7.24 -9.48 6.70
C ALA A 180 5.77 -9.84 7.01
N GLN A 181 5.61 -10.66 8.05
CA GLN A 181 4.33 -11.18 8.54
C GLN A 181 3.61 -10.17 9.42
N ASP A 182 4.05 -8.90 9.50
CA ASP A 182 3.48 -7.91 10.40
C ASP A 182 2.82 -6.78 9.60
N THR A 183 1.52 -6.56 9.84
CA THR A 183 0.73 -5.54 9.11
C THR A 183 1.22 -4.12 9.40
N ILE A 184 1.72 -3.84 10.61
CA ILE A 184 2.22 -2.52 11.00
C ILE A 184 3.57 -2.26 10.33
N GLU A 185 4.46 -3.24 10.30
CA GLU A 185 5.73 -3.16 9.56
C GLU A 185 5.46 -2.91 8.06
N ASN A 186 4.44 -3.56 7.49
CA ASN A 186 4.02 -3.36 6.11
C ASN A 186 3.47 -1.95 5.86
N LEU A 187 2.64 -1.42 6.76
CA LEU A 187 2.14 -0.06 6.68
C LEU A 187 3.29 0.95 6.75
N HIS A 188 4.20 0.78 7.71
CA HIS A 188 5.35 1.65 7.90
C HIS A 188 6.31 1.64 6.69
N ALA A 189 6.60 0.45 6.17
CA ALA A 189 7.55 0.29 5.08
C ALA A 189 7.00 0.70 3.71
N ARG A 190 5.68 0.63 3.50
CA ARG A 190 5.10 0.74 2.15
C ARG A 190 4.12 1.88 1.96
N PHE A 191 3.57 2.47 3.01
CA PHE A 191 2.61 3.56 2.86
C PHE A 191 3.23 4.89 3.28
N ARG A 192 2.99 5.93 2.47
CA ARG A 192 3.32 7.29 2.87
C ARG A 192 2.59 7.63 4.17
N GLY A 193 3.33 8.13 5.16
CA GLY A 193 2.80 8.45 6.48
C GLY A 193 2.14 7.25 7.19
N MET A 194 2.60 6.02 6.93
CA MET A 194 2.00 4.79 7.48
C MET A 194 0.52 4.60 7.13
N GLY A 195 0.03 5.23 6.06
CA GLY A 195 -1.38 5.20 5.67
C GLY A 195 -2.28 6.15 6.47
N THR A 196 -1.70 7.07 7.24
CA THR A 196 -2.45 8.05 8.06
C THR A 196 -2.71 9.38 7.35
N VAL A 197 -2.23 9.54 6.12
CA VAL A 197 -2.48 10.74 5.31
C VAL A 197 -3.98 10.83 5.00
N THR A 198 -4.57 12.00 5.27
CA THR A 198 -5.99 12.28 5.05
C THR A 198 -6.15 13.62 4.32
N SER A 199 -7.24 13.76 3.56
CA SER A 199 -7.65 15.07 3.06
C SER A 199 -7.96 16.04 4.20
N THR A 200 -7.75 17.32 3.91
CA THR A 200 -8.22 18.44 4.74
C THR A 200 -9.56 18.90 4.17
N GLY A 201 -10.62 18.81 4.95
CA GLY A 201 -11.98 19.17 4.54
C GLY A 201 -13.01 18.66 5.55
N PRO A 202 -14.30 19.04 5.39
CA PRO A 202 -15.37 18.54 6.24
C PRO A 202 -15.51 17.02 6.12
N GLU A 203 -15.40 16.47 4.90
CA GLU A 203 -15.26 15.03 4.68
C GLU A 203 -13.79 14.62 4.64
N ARG A 204 -13.29 14.08 5.76
CA ARG A 204 -11.93 13.52 5.83
C ARG A 204 -11.88 12.17 5.14
N ILE A 205 -11.14 12.11 4.04
CA ILE A 205 -10.94 10.89 3.24
C ILE A 205 -9.49 10.45 3.40
N PRO A 206 -9.23 9.19 3.81
CA PRO A 206 -7.88 8.63 3.79
C PRO A 206 -7.30 8.63 2.38
N VAL A 207 -6.09 9.16 2.23
CA VAL A 207 -5.35 9.19 0.97
C VAL A 207 -4.21 8.20 1.04
N LEU A 208 -4.51 6.94 0.70
CA LEU A 208 -3.54 5.85 0.74
C LEU A 208 -2.59 5.93 -0.46
N GLN A 209 -1.29 6.03 -0.20
CA GLN A 209 -0.26 6.09 -1.24
C GLN A 209 0.86 5.09 -0.95
N GLY A 210 1.17 4.24 -1.92
CA GLY A 210 2.38 3.42 -1.87
C GLY A 210 3.64 4.29 -1.97
N CYS A 211 4.62 4.02 -1.11
CA CYS A 211 5.91 4.68 -1.01
C CYS A 211 6.99 3.61 -0.87
N CYS A 212 7.23 2.89 -1.97
CA CYS A 212 8.22 1.83 -2.12
C CYS A 212 8.40 1.58 -3.62
N VAL A 213 9.45 0.84 -4.02
CA VAL A 213 9.61 0.45 -5.42
C VAL A 213 8.36 -0.28 -5.92
N GLY A 214 7.75 0.24 -6.99
CA GLY A 214 6.47 -0.20 -7.54
C GLY A 214 5.26 0.65 -7.15
N GLY A 215 5.40 1.56 -6.17
CA GLY A 215 4.39 2.51 -5.73
C GLY A 215 3.08 1.86 -5.28
N SER A 216 1.95 2.54 -5.51
CA SER A 216 0.62 2.06 -5.07
C SER A 216 0.20 0.72 -5.68
N SER A 217 0.81 0.25 -6.76
CA SER A 217 0.52 -1.08 -7.31
C SER A 217 0.86 -2.21 -6.33
N VAL A 218 1.82 -1.97 -5.42
CA VAL A 218 2.25 -2.89 -4.38
C VAL A 218 1.20 -3.05 -3.29
N VAL A 219 0.41 -2.03 -3.02
CA VAL A 219 -0.47 -1.95 -1.84
C VAL A 219 -1.96 -1.81 -2.18
N ASN A 220 -2.36 -2.09 -3.42
CA ASN A 220 -3.76 -2.17 -3.84
C ASN A 220 -4.26 -3.64 -3.99
N SER A 221 -5.51 -3.82 -4.40
CA SER A 221 -6.19 -5.13 -4.50
C SER A 221 -5.93 -5.92 -5.79
N ALA A 222 -5.08 -5.42 -6.69
CA ALA A 222 -4.79 -5.97 -8.01
C ALA A 222 -5.90 -5.86 -9.08
N ILE A 223 -7.00 -5.18 -8.80
CA ILE A 223 -8.10 -4.99 -9.76
C ILE A 223 -7.58 -4.29 -11.01
N ALA A 224 -7.95 -4.80 -12.17
CA ALA A 224 -7.60 -4.22 -13.46
C ALA A 224 -8.87 -4.01 -14.29
N TRP A 225 -9.08 -2.77 -14.73
CA TRP A 225 -10.21 -2.38 -15.57
C TRP A 225 -9.70 -1.50 -16.70
N ARG A 226 -10.23 -1.70 -17.90
CA ARG A 226 -10.25 -0.66 -18.92
C ARG A 226 -11.24 0.42 -18.49
N ALA A 227 -10.94 1.69 -18.77
CA ALA A 227 -11.94 2.71 -18.49
C ALA A 227 -13.14 2.50 -19.44
N PRO A 228 -14.38 2.73 -18.96
CA PRO A 228 -15.56 2.65 -19.81
C PRO A 228 -15.48 3.60 -21.00
N GLU A 229 -16.08 3.23 -22.14
CA GLU A 229 -16.05 4.02 -23.38
C GLU A 229 -16.52 5.47 -23.16
N GLY A 230 -17.56 5.67 -22.34
CA GLY A 230 -18.07 7.01 -22.01
C GLY A 230 -17.05 7.93 -21.32
N VAL A 231 -16.06 7.37 -20.60
CA VAL A 231 -14.97 8.16 -20.00
C VAL A 231 -14.05 8.70 -21.08
N PHE A 232 -13.67 7.89 -22.06
CA PHE A 232 -12.82 8.33 -23.16
C PHE A 232 -13.54 9.27 -24.12
N GLY A 233 -14.83 9.04 -24.35
CA GLY A 233 -15.69 9.96 -25.10
C GLY A 233 -15.71 11.35 -24.44
N ALA A 234 -15.86 11.41 -23.11
CA ALA A 234 -15.80 12.67 -22.38
C ALA A 234 -14.43 13.36 -22.46
N TRP A 235 -13.33 12.61 -22.50
CA TRP A 235 -11.99 13.19 -22.69
C TRP A 235 -11.79 13.72 -24.12
N HIS A 236 -12.27 12.99 -25.13
CA HIS A 236 -12.18 13.40 -26.53
C HIS A 236 -13.13 14.53 -26.91
N ALA A 237 -14.04 14.93 -26.00
CA ALA A 237 -14.78 16.17 -26.15
C ALA A 237 -13.86 17.41 -26.10
N ASP A 238 -12.65 17.28 -25.54
CA ASP A 238 -11.59 18.28 -25.65
C ASP A 238 -10.77 18.03 -26.94
N PRO A 239 -10.78 18.96 -27.92
CA PRO A 239 -10.05 18.80 -29.17
C PRO A 239 -8.55 18.61 -28.99
N GLY A 240 -7.95 19.24 -27.97
CA GLY A 240 -6.52 19.12 -27.70
C GLY A 240 -6.14 17.73 -27.16
N ILE A 241 -7.03 17.09 -26.42
CA ILE A 241 -6.84 15.69 -26.01
C ILE A 241 -7.04 14.76 -27.20
N ALA A 242 -8.09 14.96 -27.99
CA ALA A 242 -8.39 14.12 -29.15
C ALA A 242 -7.26 14.12 -30.19
N GLU A 243 -6.62 15.28 -30.41
CA GLU A 243 -5.48 15.41 -31.32
C GLU A 243 -4.25 14.64 -30.82
N HIS A 244 -3.93 14.73 -29.53
CA HIS A 244 -2.67 14.20 -28.99
C HIS A 244 -2.77 12.80 -28.38
N LEU A 245 -3.97 12.34 -28.05
CA LEU A 245 -4.22 11.01 -27.49
C LEU A 245 -5.35 10.27 -28.23
N PRO A 246 -5.17 9.90 -29.51
CA PRO A 246 -6.20 9.18 -30.26
C PRO A 246 -6.60 7.86 -29.60
N LEU A 247 -7.90 7.52 -29.63
CA LEU A 247 -8.44 6.28 -29.04
C LEU A 247 -7.69 5.03 -29.47
N ALA A 248 -7.33 4.89 -30.75
CA ALA A 248 -6.58 3.73 -31.25
C ALA A 248 -5.19 3.60 -30.61
N ARG A 249 -4.53 4.72 -30.30
CA ARG A 249 -3.23 4.73 -29.60
C ARG A 249 -3.41 4.31 -28.14
N LEU A 250 -4.49 4.77 -27.50
CA LEU A 250 -4.82 4.41 -26.13
C LEU A 250 -5.17 2.92 -26.00
N ASP A 251 -5.97 2.38 -26.92
CA ASP A 251 -6.35 0.96 -26.95
C ASP A 251 -5.13 0.04 -27.13
N ARG A 252 -4.20 0.43 -28.02
CA ARG A 252 -2.92 -0.27 -28.16
C ARG A 252 -2.11 -0.24 -26.86
N ALA A 253 -2.08 0.90 -26.17
CA ALA A 253 -1.37 1.03 -24.90
C ALA A 253 -2.01 0.18 -23.79
N TYR A 254 -3.35 0.11 -23.74
CA TYR A 254 -4.06 -0.83 -22.85
C TYR A 254 -3.62 -2.25 -23.12
N THR A 255 -3.74 -2.71 -24.37
CA THR A 255 -3.40 -4.07 -24.76
C THR A 255 -1.96 -4.44 -24.39
N GLU A 256 -1.00 -3.53 -24.61
CA GLU A 256 0.40 -3.77 -24.22
C GLU A 256 0.59 -3.86 -22.69
N VAL A 257 -0.04 -2.96 -21.94
CA VAL A 257 0.06 -2.95 -20.47
C VAL A 257 -0.59 -4.19 -19.88
N GLU A 258 -1.77 -4.56 -20.34
CA GLU A 258 -2.53 -5.74 -19.87
C GLU A 258 -1.74 -7.04 -20.09
N ALA A 259 -1.16 -7.20 -21.29
CA ALA A 259 -0.29 -8.33 -21.59
C ALA A 259 0.96 -8.34 -20.68
N GLY A 260 1.52 -7.16 -20.40
CA GLY A 260 2.71 -7.00 -19.56
C GLY A 260 2.47 -7.25 -18.06
N ILE A 261 1.28 -6.97 -17.54
CA ILE A 261 0.95 -7.17 -16.11
C ILE A 261 0.24 -8.49 -15.82
N GLY A 262 -0.05 -9.28 -16.86
CA GLY A 262 -0.62 -10.63 -16.72
C GLY A 262 -1.98 -10.62 -16.02
N ILE A 263 -2.95 -9.90 -16.60
CA ILE A 263 -4.33 -9.90 -16.11
C ILE A 263 -4.95 -11.28 -16.31
N GLU A 264 -5.55 -11.81 -15.26
CA GLU A 264 -6.30 -13.06 -15.25
C GLU A 264 -7.59 -12.85 -14.46
N THR A 265 -8.68 -13.47 -14.92
CA THR A 265 -9.95 -13.52 -14.18
C THR A 265 -9.77 -14.32 -12.90
N THR A 266 -10.29 -13.80 -11.78
CA THR A 266 -10.13 -14.47 -10.48
C THR A 266 -10.74 -15.86 -10.49
N ARG A 267 -9.94 -16.88 -10.20
CA ARG A 267 -10.42 -18.26 -10.06
C ARG A 267 -11.32 -18.41 -8.83
N GLU A 268 -12.43 -19.11 -8.99
CA GLU A 268 -13.36 -19.42 -7.89
C GLU A 268 -12.67 -20.13 -6.71
N ALA A 269 -11.69 -20.99 -7.01
CA ALA A 269 -10.90 -21.71 -6.00
C ALA A 269 -10.16 -20.80 -5.01
N VAL A 270 -10.00 -19.51 -5.31
CA VAL A 270 -9.38 -18.54 -4.40
C VAL A 270 -10.36 -17.47 -3.91
N PHE A 271 -11.65 -17.59 -4.18
CA PHE A 271 -12.65 -16.63 -3.69
C PHE A 271 -12.62 -16.54 -2.17
N GLY A 272 -12.66 -17.69 -1.51
CA GLY A 272 -12.93 -17.75 -0.09
C GLY A 272 -14.32 -17.19 0.25
N ALA A 273 -14.66 -17.34 1.52
CA ALA A 273 -16.02 -17.20 2.00
C ALA A 273 -16.62 -15.78 1.84
N THR A 274 -15.79 -14.76 1.59
CA THR A 274 -16.26 -13.37 1.36
C THR A 274 -16.80 -13.21 -0.07
N ASN A 275 -16.01 -13.62 -1.07
CA ASN A 275 -16.40 -13.45 -2.47
C ASN A 275 -17.49 -14.47 -2.87
N GLU A 276 -17.45 -15.69 -2.32
CA GLU A 276 -18.52 -16.69 -2.49
C GLU A 276 -19.90 -16.17 -2.04
N ARG A 277 -19.95 -15.49 -0.90
CA ARG A 277 -21.20 -14.90 -0.38
C ARG A 277 -21.67 -13.72 -1.21
N MET A 278 -20.76 -12.87 -1.68
CA MET A 278 -21.12 -11.79 -2.60
C MET A 278 -21.73 -12.36 -3.88
N ALA A 279 -21.09 -13.38 -4.47
CA ALA A 279 -21.59 -14.05 -5.67
C ALA A 279 -22.95 -14.72 -5.43
N ALA A 280 -23.13 -15.42 -4.31
CA ALA A 280 -24.41 -16.02 -3.94
C ALA A 280 -25.51 -14.97 -3.74
N GLY A 281 -25.19 -13.85 -3.07
CA GLY A 281 -26.11 -12.74 -2.86
C GLY A 281 -26.54 -12.08 -4.18
N ALA A 282 -25.59 -11.80 -5.07
CA ALA A 282 -25.85 -11.24 -6.39
C ALA A 282 -26.79 -12.16 -7.20
N ARG A 283 -26.48 -13.47 -7.25
CA ARG A 283 -27.33 -14.46 -7.92
C ARG A 283 -28.73 -14.54 -7.32
N ALA A 284 -28.85 -14.58 -5.99
CA ALA A 284 -30.14 -14.65 -5.31
C ALA A 284 -31.02 -13.40 -5.53
N LYS A 285 -30.40 -12.26 -5.85
CA LYS A 285 -31.08 -10.99 -6.15
C LYS A 285 -31.24 -10.73 -7.65
N GLY A 286 -30.74 -11.61 -8.52
CA GLY A 286 -30.71 -11.37 -9.97
C GLY A 286 -29.85 -10.16 -10.35
N THR A 287 -28.90 -9.77 -9.48
CA THR A 287 -27.98 -8.67 -9.76
C THR A 287 -26.81 -9.20 -10.60
N PRO A 288 -26.47 -8.56 -11.74
CA PRO A 288 -25.28 -8.92 -12.50
C PRO A 288 -24.04 -8.90 -11.62
N GLY A 289 -23.13 -9.85 -11.82
CA GLY A 289 -21.86 -9.88 -11.13
C GLY A 289 -20.95 -10.92 -11.75
N GLN A 290 -19.65 -10.76 -11.53
CA GLN A 290 -18.62 -11.58 -12.16
C GLN A 290 -17.39 -11.72 -11.28
N PRO A 291 -16.58 -12.78 -11.48
CA PRO A 291 -15.24 -12.81 -10.92
C PRO A 291 -14.43 -11.61 -11.44
N THR A 292 -13.73 -10.91 -10.54
CA THR A 292 -12.99 -9.69 -10.90
C THR A 292 -11.71 -10.03 -11.67
N ASP A 293 -11.41 -9.25 -12.70
CA ASP A 293 -10.13 -9.30 -13.41
C ASP A 293 -9.01 -8.64 -12.61
N ARG A 294 -7.91 -9.38 -12.45
CA ARG A 294 -6.81 -8.97 -11.56
C ARG A 294 -5.45 -9.28 -12.17
N TYR A 295 -4.48 -8.40 -11.95
CA TYR A 295 -3.08 -8.65 -12.32
C TYR A 295 -2.39 -9.58 -11.31
N THR A 296 -2.82 -10.84 -11.28
CA THR A 296 -2.28 -11.89 -10.41
C THR A 296 -2.02 -13.15 -11.20
N ARG A 297 -0.98 -13.88 -10.83
CA ARG A 297 -0.67 -15.20 -11.39
C ARG A 297 -0.50 -16.22 -10.29
N ASP A 298 -1.10 -17.40 -10.44
CA ASP A 298 -1.04 -18.49 -9.44
C ASP A 298 -1.40 -18.00 -8.02
N CYS A 299 -2.43 -17.16 -7.91
CA CYS A 299 -2.88 -16.64 -6.62
C CYS A 299 -3.28 -17.78 -5.67
N GLU A 300 -2.91 -17.69 -4.40
CA GLU A 300 -3.26 -18.68 -3.35
C GLU A 300 -4.32 -18.15 -2.37
N GLY A 301 -4.95 -17.01 -2.66
CA GLY A 301 -6.04 -16.48 -1.83
C GLY A 301 -5.61 -16.06 -0.41
N LEU A 302 -4.42 -15.48 -0.25
CA LEU A 302 -3.90 -15.08 1.07
C LEU A 302 -4.60 -13.88 1.72
N GLY A 303 -5.47 -13.15 1.01
CA GLY A 303 -6.17 -11.97 1.56
C GLY A 303 -5.27 -10.77 1.91
N ARG A 304 -4.03 -10.73 1.41
CA ARG A 304 -2.99 -9.74 1.79
C ARG A 304 -2.56 -8.79 0.68
N CYS A 305 -3.38 -8.60 -0.36
CA CYS A 305 -2.99 -7.80 -1.52
C CYS A 305 -2.63 -6.34 -1.15
N MET A 306 -3.34 -5.77 -0.16
CA MET A 306 -3.12 -4.42 0.34
C MET A 306 -1.82 -4.24 1.13
N GLU A 307 -1.19 -5.34 1.55
CA GLU A 307 0.05 -5.30 2.33
C GLU A 307 1.29 -5.49 1.46
N GLY A 308 1.14 -5.77 0.16
CA GLY A 308 2.18 -6.38 -0.67
C GLY A 308 2.04 -7.91 -0.66
N CYS A 309 2.05 -8.54 -1.84
CA CYS A 309 1.84 -9.98 -1.94
C CYS A 309 3.05 -10.74 -1.36
N PRO A 310 2.87 -11.53 -0.29
CA PRO A 310 4.00 -12.22 0.35
C PRO A 310 4.65 -13.28 -0.56
N LEU A 311 3.90 -13.77 -1.55
CA LEU A 311 4.34 -14.82 -2.47
C LEU A 311 4.76 -14.28 -3.85
N GLY A 312 4.74 -12.95 -4.04
CA GLY A 312 5.03 -12.35 -5.35
C GLY A 312 4.01 -12.70 -6.45
N ARG A 313 2.84 -13.24 -6.10
CA ARG A 313 1.76 -13.64 -7.04
C ARG A 313 0.95 -12.46 -7.56
N LYS A 314 1.01 -11.31 -6.89
CA LYS A 314 0.45 -10.05 -7.40
C LYS A 314 1.48 -9.37 -8.27
N LEU A 315 1.23 -9.28 -9.57
CA LEU A 315 2.12 -8.78 -10.62
C LEU A 315 2.20 -7.25 -10.63
N SER A 316 2.47 -6.70 -9.43
CA SER A 316 2.69 -5.28 -9.18
C SER A 316 3.94 -4.81 -9.92
N MET A 317 4.11 -3.50 -10.08
CA MET A 317 5.21 -2.94 -10.89
C MET A 317 6.60 -3.38 -10.40
N ASN A 318 6.77 -3.64 -9.11
CA ASN A 318 8.02 -4.15 -8.54
C ASN A 318 8.33 -5.61 -8.94
N ALA A 319 7.33 -6.35 -9.43
CA ALA A 319 7.43 -7.72 -9.89
C ALA A 319 7.37 -7.85 -11.43
N THR A 320 6.99 -6.77 -12.14
CA THR A 320 6.86 -6.73 -13.61
C THR A 320 7.73 -5.64 -14.22
N PHE A 321 7.20 -4.43 -14.38
CA PHE A 321 7.80 -3.42 -15.25
C PHE A 321 9.10 -2.81 -14.71
N VAL A 322 9.27 -2.71 -13.39
CA VAL A 322 10.54 -2.24 -12.82
C VAL A 322 11.66 -3.24 -13.09
N PRO A 323 11.52 -4.55 -12.76
CA PRO A 323 12.46 -5.59 -13.20
C PRO A 323 12.76 -5.57 -14.70
N GLU A 324 11.74 -5.46 -15.54
CA GLU A 324 11.92 -5.42 -17.00
C GLU A 324 12.72 -4.19 -17.46
N ALA A 325 12.48 -3.01 -16.85
CA ALA A 325 13.24 -1.81 -17.13
C ALA A 325 14.71 -1.97 -16.75
N VAL A 326 14.98 -2.54 -15.57
CA VAL A 326 16.35 -2.78 -15.08
C VAL A 326 17.07 -3.81 -15.95
N ALA A 327 16.39 -4.90 -16.33
CA ALA A 327 16.93 -5.90 -17.25
C ALA A 327 17.25 -5.30 -18.64
N ALA A 328 16.49 -4.30 -19.07
CA ALA A 328 16.74 -3.55 -20.30
C ALA A 328 17.77 -2.41 -20.15
N GLY A 329 18.41 -2.28 -18.98
CA GLY A 329 19.52 -1.34 -18.75
C GLY A 329 19.17 -0.07 -17.94
N ALA A 330 17.93 0.11 -17.50
CA ALA A 330 17.58 1.23 -16.61
C ALA A 330 18.28 1.11 -15.25
N ARG A 331 18.74 2.24 -14.71
CA ARG A 331 19.37 2.31 -13.38
C ARG A 331 18.36 2.77 -12.35
N LEU A 332 18.03 1.89 -11.40
CA LEU A 332 17.09 2.18 -10.30
C LEU A 332 17.82 2.70 -9.05
N TYR A 333 17.34 3.80 -8.51
CA TYR A 333 17.73 4.35 -7.21
C TYR A 333 16.51 4.44 -6.30
N SER A 334 16.48 3.63 -5.24
CA SER A 334 15.49 3.71 -4.16
C SER A 334 15.97 4.63 -3.03
N ASP A 335 15.09 4.88 -2.06
CA ASP A 335 15.41 5.73 -0.89
C ASP A 335 15.91 7.12 -1.32
N CYS A 336 15.38 7.60 -2.45
CA CYS A 336 15.85 8.75 -3.20
C CYS A 336 14.67 9.66 -3.52
N LYS A 337 14.40 10.57 -2.60
CA LYS A 337 13.30 11.54 -2.72
C LYS A 337 13.73 12.71 -3.59
N VAL A 338 13.18 12.84 -4.79
CA VAL A 338 13.35 14.06 -5.59
C VAL A 338 12.62 15.22 -4.92
N GLU A 339 13.35 16.30 -4.63
CA GLU A 339 12.82 17.50 -3.95
C GLU A 339 12.67 18.69 -4.89
N GLN A 340 13.48 18.75 -5.96
CA GLN A 340 13.42 19.83 -6.94
C GLN A 340 13.87 19.36 -8.33
N ILE A 341 13.23 19.90 -9.37
CA ILE A 341 13.69 19.85 -10.76
C ILE A 341 14.61 21.05 -10.99
N GLU A 342 15.75 20.83 -11.64
CA GLU A 342 16.76 21.87 -11.91
C GLU A 342 16.67 22.33 -13.38
N PHE A 343 16.83 23.64 -13.60
CA PHE A 343 16.65 24.30 -14.89
C PHE A 343 17.84 25.17 -15.27
N GLU A 344 18.12 25.25 -16.57
CA GLU A 344 18.93 26.30 -17.21
C GLU A 344 18.01 27.11 -18.12
N GLY A 345 17.68 28.34 -17.71
CA GLY A 345 16.61 29.11 -18.35
C GLY A 345 15.28 28.36 -18.29
N THR A 346 14.71 28.02 -19.44
CA THR A 346 13.47 27.25 -19.55
C THR A 346 13.69 25.74 -19.74
N ARG A 347 14.94 25.30 -19.87
CA ARG A 347 15.28 23.90 -20.13
C ARG A 347 15.52 23.15 -18.83
N VAL A 348 14.88 22.00 -18.66
CA VAL A 348 15.18 21.06 -17.57
C VAL A 348 16.56 20.43 -17.80
N VAL A 349 17.41 20.44 -16.78
CA VAL A 349 18.78 19.87 -16.83
C VAL A 349 19.02 18.75 -15.84
N GLY A 350 18.09 18.52 -14.91
CA GLY A 350 18.24 17.46 -13.93
C GLY A 350 17.27 17.56 -12.77
N VAL A 351 17.58 16.83 -11.71
CA VAL A 351 16.85 16.85 -10.46
C VAL A 351 17.78 16.81 -9.26
N ARG A 352 17.37 17.49 -8.19
CA ARG A 352 17.97 17.37 -6.87
C ARG A 352 17.13 16.43 -6.01
N ALA A 353 17.79 15.47 -5.39
CA ALA A 353 17.16 14.48 -4.53
C ALA A 353 17.80 14.41 -3.15
N ARG A 354 17.05 13.90 -2.16
CA ARG A 354 17.48 13.63 -0.80
C ARG A 354 17.45 12.13 -0.54
N THR A 355 18.52 11.65 0.09
CA THR A 355 18.68 10.28 0.58
C THR A 355 19.02 10.28 2.06
N SER A 356 19.08 9.10 2.68
CA SER A 356 19.60 8.94 4.05
C SER A 356 21.06 9.41 4.22
N ARG A 357 21.80 9.54 3.12
CA ARG A 357 23.21 9.94 3.10
C ARG A 357 23.41 11.41 2.71
N GLY A 358 22.32 12.15 2.52
CA GLY A 358 22.34 13.58 2.20
C GLY A 358 21.72 13.91 0.84
N VAL A 359 22.00 15.13 0.39
CA VAL A 359 21.49 15.67 -0.87
C VAL A 359 22.39 15.25 -2.03
N THR A 360 21.75 14.90 -3.14
CA THR A 360 22.41 14.47 -4.37
C THR A 360 21.72 15.05 -5.60
N ARG A 361 22.35 14.94 -6.77
CA ARG A 361 21.85 15.49 -8.04
C ARG A 361 22.02 14.50 -9.17
N PHE A 362 21.07 14.46 -10.09
CA PHE A 362 21.09 13.64 -11.30
C PHE A 362 20.91 14.54 -12.51
N ALA A 363 21.78 14.44 -13.51
CA ALA A 363 21.69 15.24 -14.73
C ALA A 363 20.85 14.54 -15.82
N ALA A 364 19.94 15.27 -16.45
CA ALA A 364 19.11 14.79 -17.56
C ALA A 364 19.57 15.42 -18.87
N ARG A 365 19.98 14.60 -19.85
CA ARG A 365 20.42 15.10 -21.17
C ARG A 365 19.24 15.49 -22.06
N ARG A 366 18.09 14.82 -21.91
CA ARG A 366 16.89 15.04 -22.74
C ARG A 366 15.70 15.52 -21.92
N ALA A 367 15.26 14.76 -20.92
CA ALA A 367 14.03 15.10 -20.20
C ALA A 367 13.95 14.48 -18.80
N VAL A 368 13.10 15.08 -17.97
CA VAL A 368 12.64 14.52 -16.69
C VAL A 368 11.15 14.19 -16.83
N VAL A 369 10.77 12.95 -16.52
CA VAL A 369 9.38 12.50 -16.48
C VAL A 369 8.93 12.41 -15.03
N VAL A 370 7.92 13.21 -14.66
CA VAL A 370 7.41 13.26 -13.28
C VAL A 370 6.22 12.32 -13.09
N ALA A 371 6.45 11.19 -12.43
CA ALA A 371 5.47 10.14 -12.16
C ALA A 371 5.28 9.89 -10.65
N ALA A 372 5.29 10.96 -9.84
CA ALA A 372 5.33 10.89 -8.38
C ALA A 372 3.98 10.61 -7.68
N SER A 373 2.91 10.29 -8.43
CA SER A 373 1.48 10.22 -8.04
C SER A 373 0.70 11.51 -8.25
N ALA A 374 -0.64 11.39 -8.35
CA ALA A 374 -1.56 12.52 -8.48
C ALA A 374 -1.43 13.58 -7.36
N VAL A 375 -0.92 13.19 -6.18
CA VAL A 375 -0.73 14.11 -5.04
C VAL A 375 0.67 14.71 -5.02
N GLN A 376 1.73 13.88 -5.22
CA GLN A 376 3.10 14.39 -5.08
C GLN A 376 3.63 15.06 -6.34
N THR A 377 3.14 14.71 -7.53
CA THR A 377 3.52 15.41 -8.77
C THR A 377 3.30 16.92 -8.68
N PRO A 378 2.09 17.44 -8.33
CA PRO A 378 1.91 18.89 -8.22
C PRO A 378 2.73 19.53 -7.09
N ILE A 379 3.01 18.80 -6.01
CA ILE A 379 3.87 19.27 -4.91
C ILE A 379 5.30 19.46 -5.42
N LEU A 380 5.86 18.47 -6.13
CA LEU A 380 7.19 18.55 -6.69
C LEU A 380 7.32 19.65 -7.75
N LEU A 381 6.34 19.75 -8.67
CA LEU A 381 6.36 20.80 -9.69
C LEU A 381 6.34 22.20 -9.06
N ARG A 382 5.50 22.43 -8.05
CA ARG A 382 5.46 23.70 -7.31
C ARG A 382 6.76 23.98 -6.55
N ALA A 383 7.30 22.97 -5.85
CA ALA A 383 8.59 23.08 -5.17
C ALA A 383 9.75 23.38 -6.13
N SER A 384 9.56 23.08 -7.42
CA SER A 384 10.51 23.36 -8.51
C SER A 384 10.32 24.71 -9.18
N GLY A 385 9.41 25.55 -8.67
CA GLY A 385 9.14 26.88 -9.23
C GLY A 385 8.26 26.88 -10.48
N ILE A 386 7.66 25.75 -10.84
CA ILE A 386 6.65 25.72 -11.91
C ILE A 386 5.35 26.25 -11.33
N ASP A 387 4.90 27.39 -11.84
CA ASP A 387 3.61 27.98 -11.51
C ASP A 387 2.65 27.86 -12.69
N HIS A 388 1.47 27.32 -12.44
CA HIS A 388 0.40 27.18 -13.42
C HIS A 388 -0.95 27.15 -12.70
N ALA A 389 -1.94 27.87 -13.24
CA ALA A 389 -3.24 28.05 -12.59
C ALA A 389 -3.97 26.73 -12.26
N GLN A 390 -3.75 25.68 -13.08
CA GLN A 390 -4.36 24.36 -12.87
C GLN A 390 -3.52 23.44 -11.95
N LEU A 391 -2.32 23.84 -11.54
CA LEU A 391 -1.41 22.98 -10.78
C LEU A 391 -1.97 22.65 -9.38
N GLY A 392 -2.24 21.36 -9.15
CA GLY A 392 -2.85 20.88 -7.90
C GLY A 392 -4.35 21.17 -7.80
N ARG A 393 -4.99 21.60 -8.90
CA ARG A 393 -6.46 21.75 -9.00
C ARG A 393 -7.07 20.48 -9.58
N ARG A 394 -8.41 20.39 -9.53
CA ARG A 394 -9.21 19.31 -10.13
C ARG A 394 -8.78 17.91 -9.65
N PHE A 395 -8.37 17.79 -8.40
CA PHE A 395 -8.16 16.48 -7.79
C PHE A 395 -9.48 15.71 -7.82
N GLN A 396 -9.44 14.50 -8.38
CA GLN A 396 -10.57 13.58 -8.45
C GLN A 396 -10.18 12.27 -7.78
N ALA A 397 -11.12 11.69 -7.05
CA ALA A 397 -11.01 10.38 -6.42
C ALA A 397 -12.38 9.72 -6.42
N HIS A 398 -12.42 8.41 -6.19
CA HIS A 398 -13.67 7.67 -6.00
C HIS A 398 -13.96 7.56 -4.49
N PRO A 399 -14.83 8.42 -3.92
CA PRO A 399 -15.23 8.28 -2.52
C PRO A 399 -15.99 6.96 -2.35
N GLY A 400 -15.36 6.02 -1.63
CA GLY A 400 -15.93 4.70 -1.38
C GLY A 400 -16.55 4.62 0.01
N GLY A 401 -17.77 4.07 0.09
CA GLY A 401 -18.38 3.63 1.34
C GLY A 401 -18.05 2.16 1.62
N SER A 402 -17.96 1.78 2.89
CA SER A 402 -17.86 0.38 3.29
C SER A 402 -19.10 -0.02 4.08
N MET A 403 -19.73 -1.14 3.72
CA MET A 403 -20.77 -1.78 4.51
C MET A 403 -20.24 -3.10 5.08
N ALA A 404 -20.67 -3.43 6.29
CA ALA A 404 -20.36 -4.70 6.94
C ALA A 404 -21.66 -5.39 7.37
N ALA A 405 -21.67 -6.71 7.30
CA ALA A 405 -22.79 -7.54 7.75
C ALA A 405 -22.29 -8.64 8.68
N LEU A 406 -23.14 -9.06 9.62
CA LEU A 406 -22.92 -10.23 10.46
C LEU A 406 -23.58 -11.43 9.80
N PHE A 407 -22.85 -12.55 9.72
CA PHE A 407 -23.32 -13.79 9.14
C PHE A 407 -23.36 -14.88 10.21
N ALA A 408 -24.29 -15.84 10.05
CA ALA A 408 -24.42 -16.96 10.96
C ALA A 408 -23.18 -17.87 10.91
N GLU A 409 -22.64 -18.15 9.72
CA GLU A 409 -21.38 -18.87 9.62
C GLU A 409 -20.16 -17.92 9.55
N PRO A 410 -19.00 -18.33 10.07
CA PRO A 410 -17.81 -17.49 10.10
C PRO A 410 -17.36 -17.01 8.70
N VAL A 411 -17.22 -15.70 8.53
CA VAL A 411 -16.61 -15.07 7.35
C VAL A 411 -15.27 -14.46 7.73
N ARG A 412 -14.18 -15.04 7.22
CA ARG A 412 -12.82 -14.55 7.50
C ARG A 412 -12.31 -13.71 6.34
N LYS A 413 -12.45 -12.38 6.44
CA LYS A 413 -11.99 -11.41 5.42
C LYS A 413 -10.51 -11.52 5.07
N VAL A 414 -9.69 -12.04 5.99
CA VAL A 414 -8.25 -12.25 5.81
C VAL A 414 -7.90 -13.46 4.93
N LEU A 415 -8.90 -14.18 4.42
CA LEU A 415 -8.72 -15.34 3.54
C LEU A 415 -9.51 -15.12 2.24
N GLY A 416 -8.97 -15.63 1.15
CA GLY A 416 -9.47 -15.45 -0.20
C GLY A 416 -8.83 -14.28 -0.94
N ALA A 417 -9.16 -14.17 -2.22
CA ALA A 417 -8.81 -13.06 -3.08
C ALA A 417 -9.33 -11.75 -2.48
N THR A 418 -8.45 -10.78 -2.25
CA THR A 418 -8.89 -9.42 -1.91
C THR A 418 -9.62 -8.84 -3.13
N GLN A 419 -10.94 -8.64 -3.02
CA GLN A 419 -11.82 -8.21 -4.12
C GLN A 419 -11.71 -9.15 -5.33
N GLY A 420 -12.18 -10.39 -5.15
CA GLY A 420 -12.18 -11.42 -6.20
C GLY A 420 -13.50 -11.55 -6.95
N TYR A 421 -14.55 -10.87 -6.51
CA TYR A 421 -15.85 -10.83 -7.17
C TYR A 421 -16.41 -9.41 -7.11
N GLU A 422 -17.05 -9.00 -8.19
CA GLU A 422 -17.65 -7.67 -8.35
C GLU A 422 -19.09 -7.78 -8.86
N VAL A 423 -19.85 -6.74 -8.58
CA VAL A 423 -21.29 -6.60 -8.83
C VAL A 423 -21.50 -5.23 -9.47
#